data_AF-A0A832RP51-F1
#
_entry.id   AF-A0A832RP51-F1
#
_cell.length_a   1.000
_cell.length_b   1.000
_cell.length_c   1.000
_cell.angle_alpha   90.00
_cell.angle_beta   90.00
_cell.angle_gamma   90.00
#
_symmetry.space_group_name_H-M   'P 1'
#
loop_
_entity.id
_entity.type
_entity.pdbx_description
1 polymer ?
#
loop_
_entity_poly.entity_id
_entity_poly.type
_entity_poly.pdbx_seq_one_letter_code
_entity_poly.pdbx_strand_id
1 'polypeptide(L)' 'PVEEKLFVKELIKTGKFTEEEGRNFIRRMLREASIYESKPGHYNRV' A
#
# COMPACT_ATOMS: atom_id res chain seq x y z
N PRO A 1 7.60 -8.89 -1.83
CA PRO A 1 7.51 -7.41 -1.79
C PRO A 1 6.76 -6.84 -2.99
N VAL A 2 5.68 -6.11 -2.71
CA VAL A 2 4.81 -5.47 -3.71
C VAL A 2 5.23 -4.01 -3.87
N GLU A 3 5.43 -3.56 -5.10
CA GLU A 3 5.72 -2.15 -5.42
C GLU A 3 4.53 -1.25 -5.06
N GLU A 4 4.79 -0.08 -4.46
CA GLU A 4 3.75 0.87 -4.04
C GLU A 4 2.76 1.20 -5.16
N LYS A 5 3.26 1.52 -6.37
CA LYS A 5 2.41 1.87 -7.51
C LYS A 5 1.45 0.74 -7.88
N LEU A 6 1.95 -0.50 -7.90
CA LEU A 6 1.13 -1.67 -8.18
C LEU A 6 0.09 -1.89 -7.06
N PHE A 7 0.50 -1.74 -5.81
CA PHE A 7 -0.39 -1.89 -4.66
C PHE A 7 -1.54 -0.86 -4.73
N VAL A 8 -1.22 0.42 -4.95
CA VAL A 8 -2.24 1.47 -5.11
C VAL A 8 -3.16 1.16 -6.30
N LYS A 9 -2.62 0.68 -7.42
CA LYS A 9 -3.43 0.29 -8.59
C LYS A 9 -4.43 -0.82 -8.25
N GLU A 10 -4.02 -1.84 -7.50
CA GLU A 10 -4.94 -2.90 -7.07
C GLU A 10 -5.99 -2.39 -6.09
N LEU A 11 -5.66 -1.45 -5.20
CA LEU A 11 -6.64 -0.79 -4.33
C LEU A 11 -7.69 -0.02 -5.14
N ILE A 12 -7.27 0.77 -6.14
CA ILE A 12 -8.17 1.51 -7.02
C ILE A 12 -9.11 0.58 -7.78
N LYS A 13 -8.61 -0.57 -8.27
CA LYS A 13 -9.43 -1.57 -9.00
C LYS A 13 -10.61 -2.10 -8.18
N THR A 14 -10.55 -2.03 -6.84
CA THR A 14 -11.67 -2.43 -5.99
C THR A 14 -12.86 -1.46 -6.06
N GLY A 15 -12.67 -0.27 -6.65
CA GLY A 15 -13.66 0.81 -6.69
C GLY A 15 -13.85 1.54 -5.36
N LYS A 16 -13.07 1.18 -4.33
CA LYS A 16 -13.20 1.74 -2.97
C LYS A 16 -12.20 2.85 -2.65
N PHE A 17 -11.21 3.05 -3.52
CA PHE A 17 -10.10 3.96 -3.29
C PHE A 17 -9.82 4.79 -4.53
N THR A 18 -9.59 6.08 -4.33
CA THR A 18 -8.82 6.93 -5.23
C THR A 18 -7.32 6.67 -5.06
N GLU A 19 -6.49 7.22 -5.95
CA GLU A 19 -5.03 7.06 -5.85
C GLU A 19 -4.48 7.66 -4.55
N GLU A 20 -4.98 8.82 -4.14
CA GLU A 20 -4.58 9.46 -2.88
C GLU A 20 -4.98 8.62 -1.66
N GLU A 21 -6.23 8.13 -1.63
CA GLU A 21 -6.71 7.26 -0.56
C GLU A 21 -5.93 5.94 -0.49
N GLY A 22 -5.56 5.37 -1.63
CA GLY A 22 -4.73 4.16 -1.70
C GLY A 22 -3.34 4.38 -1.08
N ARG A 23 -2.68 5.50 -1.38
CA ARG A 23 -1.38 5.85 -0.78
C ARG A 23 -1.52 6.10 0.73
N ASN A 24 -2.56 6.81 1.15
CA ASN A 24 -2.84 7.05 2.57
C ASN A 24 -3.14 5.75 3.32
N PHE A 25 -3.83 4.81 2.69
CA PHE A 25 -4.10 3.48 3.24
C PHE A 25 -2.82 2.69 3.47
N ILE A 26 -1.90 2.66 2.51
CA ILE A 26 -0.59 2.00 2.67
C ILE A 26 0.20 2.61 3.83
N ARG A 27 0.24 3.95 3.96
CA ARG A 27 0.89 4.63 5.10
C ARG A 27 0.27 4.23 6.44
N ARG A 28 -1.05 4.08 6.48
CA ARG A 28 -1.76 3.60 7.68
C ARG A 28 -1.37 2.16 8.01
N MET A 29 -1.30 1.26 7.02
CA MET A 29 -0.88 -0.13 7.25
C MET A 29 0.55 -0.24 7.77
N LEU A 30 1.46 0.63 7.32
CA LEU A 30 2.83 0.73 7.86
C LEU A 30 2.81 1.17 9.34
N ARG A 31 2.02 2.20 9.66
CA ARG A 31 1.88 2.71 11.04
C ARG A 31 1.27 1.67 11.98
N GLU A 32 0.32 0.88 11.48
CA GLU A 32 -0.33 -0.22 12.20
C GLU A 32 0.52 -1.50 12.21
N ALA A 33 1.75 -1.48 11.66
CA ALA A 33 2.65 -2.62 11.55
C ALA A 33 2.02 -3.87 10.87
N SER A 34 1.01 -3.66 10.02
CA SER A 34 0.39 -4.74 9.24
C SER A 34 1.19 -5.07 7.97
N ILE A 35 2.05 -4.14 7.54
CA ILE A 35 3.05 -4.32 6.49
C ILE A 35 4.36 -3.67 6.92
N TYR A 36 5.46 -4.05 6.27
CA TYR A 36 6.76 -3.42 6.44
C TYR A 36 7.44 -3.20 5.08
N GLU A 37 8.32 -2.21 5.02
CA GLU A 37 9.08 -1.88 3.82
C GLU A 37 10.40 -2.65 3.80
N SER A 38 10.56 -3.63 2.90
CA SER A 38 11.83 -4.39 2.80
C SER A 38 12.88 -3.73 1.92
N LYS A 39 12.42 -2.91 0.97
CA LYS A 39 13.25 -2.11 0.08
C LYS A 39 12.45 -0.86 -0.29
N PRO A 40 13.10 0.28 -0.59
CA PRO A 40 12.41 1.52 -0.88
C PRO A 40 11.24 1.35 -1.87
N GLY A 41 10.06 1.82 -1.49
CA GLY A 41 8.81 1.75 -2.25
C GLY A 41 8.24 0.34 -2.41
N HIS A 42 8.66 -0.65 -1.62
CA HIS A 42 8.09 -2.00 -1.69
C HIS A 42 7.80 -2.64 -0.34
N TYR A 43 6.60 -3.21 -0.23
CA TYR A 43 6.02 -3.64 1.02
C TYR A 43 5.78 -5.15 1.08
N ASN A 44 5.99 -5.74 2.25
CA ASN A 44 5.58 -7.11 2.58
C ASN A 44 4.57 -7.08 3.73
N ARG A 45 3.75 -8.12 3.82
CA ARG A 45 2.95 -8.38 5.01
C ARG A 45 3.79 -8.96 6.13
N VAL A 46 3.37 -8.71 7.37
CA VAL A 46 3.84 -9.46 8.54
C VAL A 46 3.38 -10.92 8.53
#